data_AF-A0A6P0XZJ2-F1
#
_entry.id   AF-A0A6P0XZJ2-F1
#
_cell.length_a   1.000
_cell.length_b   1.000
_cell.length_c   1.000
_cell.angle_alpha   90.00
_cell.angle_beta   90.00
_cell.angle_gamma   90.00
#
_symmetry.space_group_name_H-M   'P 1'
#
loop_
_entity.id
_entity.type
_entity.pdbx_description
1 polymer ?
#
loop_
_entity_poly.entity_id
_entity_poly.type
_entity_poly.pdbx_seq_one_letter_code
_entity_poly.pdbx_strand_id
1 'polypeptide(L)' 'MELGDIREQLHNLNEVSQTLMECESVTDAVQKALVEVRNKLDVQVASIFLFSNEGVIRREGINGVDAKGEPK' A
#
# COMPACT_ATOMS: atom_id res chain seq x y z
N MET A 1 10.15 5.77 22.31
CA MET A 1 10.11 4.72 21.27
C MET A 1 10.89 3.57 21.85
N GLU A 2 10.18 2.58 22.37
CA GLU A 2 10.82 1.44 23.02
C GLU A 2 11.37 0.47 21.95
N LEU A 3 12.37 -0.33 22.30
CA LEU A 3 12.98 -1.29 21.35
C LEU A 3 11.95 -2.29 20.78
N GLY A 4 10.86 -2.54 21.51
CA GLY A 4 9.72 -3.35 21.04
C GLY A 4 9.04 -2.74 19.82
N ASP A 5 8.76 -1.44 19.86
CA ASP A 5 8.06 -0.70 18.79
C ASP A 5 8.86 -0.74 17.47
N ILE A 6 10.19 -0.59 17.55
CA ILE A 6 11.06 -0.61 16.37
C ILE A 6 11.10 -2.01 15.75
N ARG A 7 11.17 -3.05 16.58
CA ARG A 7 11.21 -4.44 16.08
C ARG A 7 9.90 -4.81 15.37
N GLU A 8 8.77 -4.37 15.90
CA GLU A 8 7.47 -4.55 15.28
C GLU A 8 7.37 -3.78 13.95
N GLN A 9 7.84 -2.55 13.88
CA GLN A 9 7.88 -1.78 12.63
C GLN A 9 8.74 -2.46 11.55
N LEU A 10 9.92 -2.97 11.93
CA LEU A 10 10.81 -3.70 11.01
C LEU A 10 10.20 -5.01 10.54
N HIS A 11 9.50 -5.73 11.43
CA HIS A 11 8.79 -6.95 11.06
C HIS A 11 7.69 -6.66 10.04
N ASN A 12 6.85 -5.65 10.31
CA ASN A 12 5.80 -5.18 9.40
C ASN A 12 6.36 -4.76 8.03
N LEU A 13 7.51 -4.07 8.02
CA LEU A 13 8.15 -3.66 6.76
C LEU A 13 8.62 -4.87 5.95
N ASN A 14 9.18 -5.88 6.60
CA ASN A 14 9.61 -7.12 5.94
C ASN A 14 8.43 -7.89 5.35
N GLU A 15 7.31 -8.00 6.06
CA GLU A 15 6.10 -8.68 5.54
C GLU A 15 5.55 -7.99 4.29
N VAL A 16 5.45 -6.66 4.32
CA VAL A 16 5.04 -5.87 3.14
C VAL A 16 6.04 -6.09 2.01
N SER A 17 7.34 -6.03 2.30
CA SER A 17 8.38 -6.23 1.30
C SER A 17 8.30 -7.60 0.63
N GLN A 18 8.08 -8.68 1.39
CA GLN A 18 7.92 -10.04 0.83
C GLN A 18 6.70 -10.13 -0.07
N THR A 19 5.56 -9.62 0.39
CA THR A 19 4.31 -9.59 -0.37
C THR A 19 4.46 -8.88 -1.72
N LEU A 20 5.23 -7.79 -1.75
CA LEU A 20 5.49 -7.02 -2.97
C LEU A 20 6.52 -7.70 -3.90
N MET A 21 7.47 -8.47 -3.37
CA MET A 21 8.44 -9.21 -4.18
C MET A 21 7.80 -10.37 -4.96
N GLU A 22 6.68 -10.92 -4.47
CA GLU A 22 5.92 -11.98 -5.13
C GLU A 22 5.02 -11.48 -6.27
N CYS A 23 4.93 -10.16 -6.48
CA CYS A 23 4.11 -9.58 -7.54
C CYS A 23 4.73 -9.75 -8.92
N GLU A 24 3.94 -10.23 -9.88
CA GLU A 24 4.38 -10.45 -11.27
C GLU A 24 4.31 -9.18 -12.14
N SER A 25 3.70 -8.10 -11.64
CA SER A 25 3.58 -6.84 -12.37
C SER A 25 3.57 -5.62 -11.45
N VAL A 26 3.93 -4.46 -12.02
CA VAL A 26 3.83 -3.17 -11.33
C VAL A 26 2.40 -2.88 -10.88
N THR A 27 1.40 -3.23 -11.70
CA THR A 27 -0.01 -3.02 -11.35
C THR A 27 -0.41 -3.85 -10.13
N ASP A 28 -0.02 -5.13 -10.08
CA ASP A 28 -0.27 -6.00 -8.94
C ASP A 28 0.44 -5.48 -7.67
N ALA A 29 1.71 -5.11 -7.78
CA ALA A 29 2.48 -4.53 -6.68
C ALA A 29 1.81 -3.26 -6.11
N VAL A 30 1.32 -2.38 -6.98
CA VAL A 30 0.66 -1.14 -6.56
C VAL A 30 -0.68 -1.41 -5.87
N GLN A 31 -1.47 -2.36 -6.38
CA GLN A 31 -2.72 -2.76 -5.72
C GLN A 31 -2.48 -3.36 -4.34
N LYS A 32 -1.51 -4.28 -4.20
CA LYS A 32 -1.15 -4.83 -2.89
C LYS A 32 -0.62 -3.76 -1.94
N ALA A 33 0.25 -2.86 -2.42
CA ALA A 33 0.77 -1.76 -1.61
C ALA A 33 -0.34 -0.82 -1.11
N LEU A 34 -1.32 -0.49 -1.95
CA LEU A 34 -2.48 0.32 -1.55
C LEU A 34 -3.29 -0.36 -0.45
N VAL A 35 -3.51 -1.68 -0.54
CA VAL A 35 -4.21 -2.46 0.50
C VAL A 35 -3.44 -2.46 1.82
N GLU A 36 -2.12 -2.66 1.78
CA GLU A 36 -1.27 -2.61 2.98
C GLU A 36 -1.31 -1.24 3.66
N VAL A 37 -1.18 -0.15 2.89
CA VAL A 37 -1.29 1.23 3.40
C VAL A 37 -2.66 1.46 4.03
N ARG A 38 -3.73 1.01 3.38
CA ARG A 38 -5.09 1.15 3.91
C ARG A 38 -5.23 0.49 5.28
N ASN A 39 -4.84 -0.77 5.36
CA ASN A 39 -5.05 -1.60 6.53
C ASN A 39 -4.17 -1.16 7.70
N LYS A 40 -2.91 -0.81 7.45
CA LYS A 40 -1.96 -0.44 8.50
C LYS A 40 -2.17 0.99 9.03
N LEU A 41 -2.67 1.91 8.21
CA LEU A 41 -2.96 3.27 8.63
C LEU A 41 -4.42 3.49 9.05
N ASP A 42 -5.27 2.47 8.91
CA ASP A 42 -6.71 2.54 9.18
C ASP A 42 -7.39 3.73 8.47
N VAL A 43 -7.11 3.86 7.18
CA VAL A 43 -7.65 4.95 6.33
C VAL A 43 -8.66 4.41 5.34
N GLN A 44 -9.65 5.23 4.97
CA GLN A 44 -10.65 4.81 3.97
C GLN A 44 -10.08 4.89 2.54
N VAL A 45 -9.30 5.94 2.26
CA VAL A 45 -8.79 6.23 0.92
C VAL A 45 -7.26 6.30 0.96
N ALA A 46 -6.62 5.65 0.00
CA ALA A 46 -5.18 5.75 -0.23
C ALA A 46 -4.89 5.98 -1.72
N SER A 47 -3.81 6.68 -2.01
CA SER A 47 -3.32 6.87 -3.38
C SER A 47 -1.80 6.80 -3.40
N ILE A 48 -1.25 6.12 -4.41
CA ILE A 48 0.17 6.04 -4.73
C ILE A 48 0.41 6.82 -6.02
N PHE A 49 1.46 7.63 -6.02
CA PHE A 49 1.91 8.37 -7.18
C PHE A 49 3.18 7.73 -7.71
N LEU A 50 3.12 7.24 -8.95
CA LEU A 50 4.24 6.63 -9.64
C LEU A 50 4.88 7.65 -10.55
N PHE A 51 6.17 7.89 -10.34
CA PHE A 51 6.98 8.77 -11.15
C PHE A 51 7.75 7.94 -12.16
N SER A 52 7.48 8.15 -13.45
CA SER A 52 8.25 7.52 -14.52
C SER A 52 9.47 8.37 -14.90
N ASN A 53 10.45 7.71 -15.51
CA ASN A 53 11.64 8.39 -16.08
C ASN A 53 11.28 9.34 -17.24
N GLU A 54 10.05 9.25 -17.77
CA GLU A 54 9.54 10.11 -18.83
C GLU A 54 8.89 11.40 -18.28
N GLY A 55 8.94 11.60 -16.95
CA GLY A 55 8.32 12.76 -16.30
C GLY A 55 6.80 12.66 -16.19
N VAL A 56 6.22 11.46 -16.39
CA VAL A 56 4.79 11.21 -16.24
C VAL A 56 4.49 10.81 -14.80
N ILE A 57 3.48 11.45 -14.21
CA ILE A 57 2.93 11.07 -12.91
C ILE A 57 1.66 10.24 -13.15
N ARG A 58 1.69 8.98 -12.74
CA ARG A 58 0.50 8.11 -12.72
C ARG A 58 -0.02 8.01 -11.29
N ARG A 59 -1.29 8.35 -11.09
CA ARG A 59 -1.98 8.16 -9.81
C ARG A 59 -2.74 6.85 -9.83
N GLU A 60 -2.47 6.00 -8.85
CA GLU A 60 -3.24 4.78 -8.58
C GLU A 60 -3.85 4.91 -7.19
N GLY A 61 -5.11 4.53 -7.02
CA GLY A 61 -5.79 4.69 -5.75
C GLY A 61 -6.84 3.64 -5.51
N ILE A 62 -7.15 3.42 -4.23
CA ILE A 62 -8.29 2.61 -3.81
C ILE A 62 -9.40 3.53 -3.34
N ASN A 63 -10.63 3.22 -3.77
CA ASN A 63 -11.80 3.93 -3.30
C ASN A 63 -12.14 3.50 -1.87
N GLY A 64 -12.63 4.45 -1.07
CA GLY A 64 -13.07 4.20 0.30
C GLY A 64 -14.44 3.58 0.43
N VAL A 65 -14.94 2.97 -0.64
CA VAL A 65 -16.23 2.28 -0.66
C VAL A 65 -16.05 0.81 -1.05
N ASP A 66 -16.86 -0.06 -0.46
CA ASP A 66 -16.91 -1.47 -0.80
C ASP A 66 -17.70 -1.73 -2.10
N ALA A 67 -17.89 -3.01 -2.46
CA ALA A 67 -18.63 -3.40 -3.67
C ALA A 67 -20.12 -2.98 -3.66
N LYS A 68 -20.65 -2.57 -2.51
CA LYS A 68 -22.02 -2.09 -2.33
C LYS A 68 -22.11 -0.56 -2.29
N GLY A 69 -20.97 0.14 -2.34
CA GLY A 69 -20.90 1.59 -2.25
C GLY A 69 -20.86 2.12 -0.81
N GLU A 70 -20.73 1.25 0.19
CA GLU A 70 -20.69 1.64 1.59
C GLU A 70 -19.26 1.99 2.01
N PRO A 71 -19.06 3.00 2.88
CA PRO A 71 -17.74 3.30 3.44
C PRO A 71 -17.13 2.06 4.09
N LYS A 72 -15.89 1.75 3.73
CA LYS A 72 -15.15 0.64 4.33
C LYS A 72 -14.28 1.09 5.48
#